data_AF-A0A519Z2V4-F1
#
_entry.id   AF-A0A519Z2V4-F1
#
_cell.length_a   1.000
_cell.length_b   1.000
_cell.length_c   1.000
_cell.angle_alpha   90.00
_cell.angle_beta   90.00
_cell.angle_gamma   90.00
#
_symmetry.space_group_name_H-M   'P 1'
#
loop_
_entity.id
_entity.type
_entity.pdbx_description
1 polymer ?
#
loop_
_entity_poly.entity_id
_entity_poly.type
_entity_poly.pdbx_seq_one_letter_code
_entity_poly.pdbx_strand_id
1 'polypeptide(L)'
;MAAVVDQFITNVVTETMTSNSNLKRIFNPLVQSGGAFRAASLRNHLIDQMGQAAGGPLAYKGKTMQLAHQGMSITDVEFNALIAELGKAMTTKGVPTAQQAELVIILSPLKPTIVGQ
;
A
#
# COMPACT_ATOMS: atom_id res chain seq x y z
N MET A 1 -5.20 7.70 -10.54
CA MET A 1 -5.03 6.90 -9.31
C MET A 1 -5.07 5.40 -9.57
N ALA A 2 -6.13 4.83 -10.16
CA ALA A 2 -6.28 3.38 -10.38
C ALA A 2 -5.04 2.70 -11.01
N ALA A 3 -4.49 3.25 -12.10
CA ALA A 3 -3.31 2.69 -12.76
C ALA A 3 -2.04 2.64 -11.87
N VAL A 4 -1.87 3.60 -10.95
CA VAL A 4 -0.76 3.58 -9.97
C VAL A 4 -0.99 2.48 -8.95
N VAL A 5 -2.23 2.33 -8.45
CA VAL A 5 -2.58 1.27 -7.50
C VAL A 5 -2.45 -0.12 -8.12
N ASP A 6 -2.85 -0.29 -9.38
CA ASP A 6 -2.65 -1.53 -10.14
C ASP A 6 -1.19 -1.96 -10.19
N GLN A 7 -0.33 -0.99 -10.53
CA GLN A 7 1.11 -1.22 -10.55
C GLN A 7 1.67 -1.50 -9.16
N PHE A 8 1.18 -0.79 -8.15
CA PHE A 8 1.60 -0.97 -6.77
C PHE A 8 1.27 -2.37 -6.25
N ILE A 9 0.06 -2.88 -6.51
CA ILE A 9 -0.31 -4.26 -6.17
C ILE A 9 0.59 -5.27 -6.90
N THR A 10 0.89 -5.02 -8.19
CA THR A 10 1.79 -5.87 -8.98
C THR A 10 3.20 -5.91 -8.37
N ASN A 11 3.71 -4.75 -7.96
CA ASN A 11 5.01 -4.60 -7.31
C ASN A 11 5.05 -5.33 -5.96
N VAL A 12 4.04 -5.15 -5.10
CA VAL A 12 3.93 -5.82 -3.80
C VAL A 12 3.88 -7.34 -3.96
N VAL A 13 3.06 -7.85 -4.87
CA VAL A 13 2.94 -9.30 -5.14
C VAL A 13 4.28 -9.86 -5.63
N THR A 14 4.92 -9.19 -6.59
CA THR A 14 6.23 -9.61 -7.12
C THR A 14 7.29 -9.61 -6.02
N GLU A 15 7.41 -8.52 -5.26
CA GLU A 15 8.40 -8.40 -4.19
C GLU A 15 8.15 -9.42 -3.07
N THR A 16 6.89 -9.73 -2.76
CA THR A 16 6.51 -10.76 -1.77
C THR A 16 7.03 -12.15 -2.14
N MET A 17 7.18 -12.44 -3.43
CA MET A 17 7.65 -13.74 -3.93
C MET A 17 9.19 -13.88 -3.92
N THR A 18 9.95 -12.82 -3.63
CA THR A 18 11.42 -12.90 -3.59
C THR A 18 11.92 -13.59 -2.31
N SER A 19 13.12 -14.17 -2.36
CA SER A 19 13.68 -14.94 -1.24
C SER A 19 13.98 -14.09 0.01
N ASN A 20 14.34 -12.80 -0.17
CA ASN A 20 14.75 -11.89 0.90
C ASN A 20 13.74 -10.76 1.13
N SER A 21 12.48 -11.00 0.79
CA SER A 21 11.44 -9.99 0.84
C SER A 21 11.11 -9.55 2.26
N ASN A 22 11.18 -8.23 2.50
CA ASN A 22 10.63 -7.61 3.70
C ASN A 22 9.08 -7.57 3.68
N LEU A 23 8.44 -7.81 2.53
CA LEU A 23 6.98 -7.80 2.43
C LEU A 23 6.35 -9.16 2.71
N LYS A 24 7.14 -10.23 2.68
CA LYS A 24 6.63 -11.60 2.75
C LYS A 24 5.78 -11.86 3.97
N ARG A 25 6.21 -11.46 5.17
CA ARG A 25 5.44 -11.73 6.40
C ARG A 25 4.04 -11.14 6.36
N ILE A 26 3.90 -9.90 5.88
CA ILE A 26 2.66 -9.13 5.95
C ILE A 26 1.77 -9.32 4.70
N PHE A 27 2.33 -9.78 3.57
CA PHE A 27 1.61 -9.98 2.31
C PHE A 27 1.59 -11.42 1.79
N ASN A 28 2.10 -12.40 2.53
CA ASN A 28 2.03 -13.82 2.16
C ASN A 28 0.62 -14.29 1.71
N PRO A 29 -0.50 -13.85 2.34
CA PRO A 29 -1.83 -14.25 1.89
C PRO A 29 -2.19 -13.80 0.46
N LEU A 30 -1.51 -12.78 -0.09
CA LEU A 30 -1.73 -12.30 -1.47
C LEU A 30 -1.15 -13.26 -2.52
N VAL A 31 -0.16 -14.07 -2.17
CA VAL A 31 0.52 -15.01 -3.08
C VAL A 31 0.07 -16.46 -2.90
N GLN A 32 -0.88 -16.70 -1.99
CA GLN A 32 -1.46 -18.01 -1.73
C GLN A 32 -2.77 -18.22 -2.51
N SER A 33 -3.35 -19.42 -2.38
CA SER A 33 -4.68 -19.71 -2.92
C SER A 33 -5.72 -18.69 -2.43
N GLY A 34 -6.52 -18.15 -3.36
CA GLY A 34 -7.45 -17.06 -3.08
C GLY A 34 -6.81 -15.67 -2.98
N GLY A 35 -5.50 -15.55 -3.17
CA GLY A 35 -4.74 -14.30 -3.12
C GLY A 35 -5.24 -13.24 -4.12
N ALA A 36 -5.72 -13.66 -5.30
CA ALA A 36 -6.29 -12.75 -6.29
C ALA A 36 -7.51 -11.96 -5.76
N PHE A 37 -8.42 -12.62 -5.02
CA PHE A 37 -9.57 -11.94 -4.42
C PHE A 37 -9.14 -10.97 -3.31
N ARG A 38 -8.14 -11.36 -2.51
CA ARG A 38 -7.57 -10.51 -1.46
C ARG A 38 -6.88 -9.28 -2.07
N ALA A 39 -6.11 -9.47 -3.13
CA ALA A 39 -5.45 -8.40 -3.87
C ALA A 39 -6.48 -7.44 -4.48
N ALA A 40 -7.58 -7.94 -5.05
CA ALA A 40 -8.66 -7.10 -5.57
C ALA A 40 -9.36 -6.27 -4.48
N SER A 41 -9.64 -6.87 -3.32
CA SER A 41 -10.21 -6.13 -2.18
C SER A 41 -9.25 -5.06 -1.66
N LEU A 42 -7.97 -5.41 -1.46
CA LEU A 42 -6.93 -4.47 -1.05
C LEU A 42 -6.78 -3.32 -2.04
N ARG A 43 -6.75 -3.63 -3.35
CA ARG A 43 -6.68 -2.65 -4.43
C ARG A 43 -7.79 -1.60 -4.32
N ASN A 44 -9.04 -2.02 -4.11
CA ASN A 44 -10.16 -1.08 -4.02
C ASN A 44 -10.03 -0.18 -2.79
N HIS A 45 -9.65 -0.74 -1.65
CA HIS A 45 -9.37 0.05 -0.44
C HIS A 45 -8.24 1.07 -0.64
N LEU A 46 -7.18 0.71 -1.36
CA LEU A 46 -6.07 1.62 -1.67
C LEU A 46 -6.49 2.72 -2.64
N ILE A 47 -7.31 2.42 -3.64
CA ILE A 47 -7.86 3.44 -4.55
C ILE A 47 -8.69 4.46 -3.77
N ASP A 48 -9.56 4.01 -2.88
CA ASP A 48 -10.38 4.91 -2.06
C ASP A 48 -9.51 5.73 -1.10
N GLN A 49 -8.57 5.08 -0.39
CA GLN A 49 -7.67 5.73 0.57
C GLN A 49 -6.81 6.80 -0.10
N MET A 50 -6.12 6.45 -1.20
CA MET A 50 -5.24 7.38 -1.91
C MET A 50 -6.04 8.45 -2.66
N GLY A 51 -7.21 8.10 -3.19
CA GLY A 51 -8.13 9.04 -3.83
C GLY A 51 -8.62 10.10 -2.86
N GLN A 52 -9.09 9.69 -1.68
CA GLN A 52 -9.50 10.61 -0.61
C GLN A 52 -8.32 11.46 -0.13
N ALA A 53 -7.16 10.83 0.12
CA ALA A 53 -5.96 11.49 0.62
C ALA A 53 -5.51 12.61 -0.34
N ALA A 54 -5.53 12.36 -1.65
CA ALA A 54 -5.17 13.35 -2.67
C ALA A 54 -6.26 14.43 -2.92
N GLY A 55 -7.31 14.50 -2.09
CA GLY A 55 -8.41 15.47 -2.24
C GLY A 55 -9.40 15.15 -3.37
N GLY A 56 -9.36 13.92 -3.90
CA GLY A 56 -10.32 13.45 -4.89
C GLY A 56 -11.71 13.15 -4.30
N PRO A 57 -12.71 12.86 -5.14
CA PRO A 57 -14.10 12.65 -4.70
C PRO A 57 -14.35 11.29 -4.03
N LEU A 58 -13.35 10.42 -4.00
CA LEU A 58 -13.47 9.09 -3.39
C LEU A 58 -13.45 9.21 -1.87
N ALA A 59 -14.21 8.35 -1.21
CA ALA A 59 -14.26 8.26 0.24
C ALA A 59 -13.86 6.86 0.68
N TYR A 60 -12.83 6.78 1.53
CA TYR A 60 -12.41 5.56 2.18
C TYR A 60 -13.42 5.17 3.26
N LYS A 61 -14.09 4.04 3.04
CA LYS A 61 -15.12 3.48 3.94
C LYS A 61 -14.66 2.20 4.64
N GLY A 62 -13.37 1.89 4.58
CA GLY A 62 -12.79 0.73 5.25
C GLY A 62 -12.63 0.95 6.76
N LYS A 63 -11.99 -0.03 7.40
CA LYS A 63 -11.57 0.08 8.81
C LYS A 63 -10.63 1.25 8.99
N THR A 64 -10.61 1.87 10.17
CA THR A 64 -9.52 2.81 10.51
C THR A 64 -8.17 2.12 10.34
N MET A 65 -7.11 2.87 10.02
CA MET A 65 -5.78 2.29 9.83
C MET A 65 -5.32 1.49 11.06
N GLN A 66 -5.61 1.97 12.27
CA GLN A 66 -5.34 1.22 13.50
C GLN A 66 -6.06 -0.14 13.55
N LEU A 67 -7.37 -0.18 13.28
CA LEU A 67 -8.13 -1.44 13.29
C LEU A 67 -7.81 -2.36 12.11
N ALA A 68 -7.39 -1.80 10.97
CA ALA A 68 -6.98 -2.57 9.81
C ALA A 68 -5.67 -3.33 10.06
N HIS A 69 -4.76 -2.74 10.86
CA HIS A 69 -3.42 -3.27 11.10
C HIS A 69 -3.20 -3.82 12.52
N GLN A 70 -4.25 -3.83 13.35
CA GLN A 70 -4.19 -4.34 14.72
C GLN A 70 -3.66 -5.78 14.79
N GLY A 71 -2.67 -6.00 15.66
CA GLY A 71 -2.06 -7.31 15.90
C GLY A 71 -1.14 -7.79 14.77
N MET A 72 -0.87 -6.95 13.76
CA MET A 72 0.05 -7.28 12.68
C MET A 72 1.51 -7.05 13.08
N SER A 73 1.78 -6.23 14.10
CA SER A 73 3.13 -5.86 14.55
C SER A 73 4.02 -5.45 13.38
N ILE A 74 3.51 -4.57 12.50
CA ILE A 74 4.26 -4.08 11.33
C ILE A 74 5.45 -3.27 11.82
N THR A 75 6.64 -3.60 11.34
CA THR A 75 7.89 -2.89 11.67
C THR A 75 8.14 -1.73 10.71
N ASP A 76 9.01 -0.80 11.11
CA ASP A 76 9.48 0.26 10.22
C ASP A 76 10.12 -0.27 8.94
N VAL A 77 10.86 -1.37 9.00
CA VAL A 77 11.53 -1.98 7.85
C VAL A 77 10.50 -2.44 6.82
N GLU A 78 9.45 -3.11 7.25
CA GLU A 78 8.38 -3.62 6.37
C GLU A 78 7.52 -2.48 5.81
N PHE A 79 7.19 -1.49 6.64
CA PHE A 79 6.46 -0.32 6.20
C PHE A 79 7.26 0.47 5.14
N ASN A 80 8.56 0.68 5.37
CA ASN A 80 9.42 1.39 4.42
C ASN A 80 9.58 0.60 3.11
N ALA A 81 9.65 -0.74 3.17
CA ALA A 81 9.64 -1.58 1.96
C ALA A 81 8.34 -1.39 1.16
N LEU A 82 7.19 -1.29 1.83
CA LEU A 82 5.90 -1.04 1.18
C LEU A 82 5.87 0.34 0.50
N ILE A 83 6.37 1.38 1.17
CA ILE A 83 6.47 2.72 0.61
C ILE A 83 7.41 2.75 -0.60
N ALA A 84 8.50 1.98 -0.59
CA ALA A 84 9.39 1.86 -1.75
C ALA A 84 8.67 1.27 -2.97
N GLU A 85 7.83 0.25 -2.79
CA GLU A 85 7.05 -0.32 -3.90
C GLU A 85 6.00 0.67 -4.45
N LEU A 86 5.43 1.55 -3.62
CA LEU A 86 4.55 2.62 -4.04
C LEU A 86 5.32 3.68 -4.88
N GLY A 87 6.51 4.08 -4.42
CA GLY A 87 7.38 5.00 -5.18
C GLY A 87 7.77 4.45 -6.55
N LYS A 88 8.12 3.16 -6.61
CA LYS A 88 8.36 2.46 -7.88
C LYS A 88 7.12 2.49 -8.78
N ALA A 89 5.94 2.21 -8.24
CA ALA A 89 4.69 2.22 -9.01
C ALA A 89 4.37 3.59 -9.61
N MET A 90 4.54 4.66 -8.82
CA MET A 90 4.38 6.03 -9.29
C MET A 90 5.38 6.38 -10.40
N THR A 91 6.64 5.99 -10.22
CA THR A 91 7.69 6.18 -11.22
C THR A 91 7.38 5.43 -12.52
N THR A 92 6.98 4.16 -12.44
CA THR A 92 6.58 3.35 -13.61
C THR A 92 5.39 3.94 -14.36
N LYS A 93 4.48 4.64 -13.66
CA LYS A 93 3.34 5.33 -14.28
C LYS A 93 3.60 6.79 -14.63
N GLY A 94 4.85 7.25 -14.54
CA GLY A 94 5.26 8.58 -14.97
C GLY A 94 4.70 9.71 -14.10
N VAL A 95 4.39 9.45 -12.83
CA VAL A 95 3.95 10.50 -11.91
C VAL A 95 5.14 11.43 -11.62
N PRO A 96 5.03 12.75 -11.87
CA PRO A 96 6.04 13.74 -11.54
C PRO A 96 6.54 13.65 -10.10
N THR A 97 7.84 13.78 -9.87
CA THR A 97 8.48 13.68 -8.54
C THR A 97 7.83 14.59 -7.49
N ALA A 98 7.39 15.79 -7.88
CA ALA A 98 6.68 16.70 -6.97
C ALA A 98 5.38 16.09 -6.43
N GLN A 99 4.59 15.44 -7.30
CA GLN A 99 3.33 14.78 -6.93
C GLN A 99 3.59 13.50 -6.12
N GLN A 100 4.70 12.81 -6.39
CA GLN A 100 5.12 11.67 -5.56
C GLN A 100 5.43 12.13 -4.12
N ALA A 101 6.18 13.22 -3.97
CA ALA A 101 6.53 13.79 -2.67
C ALA A 101 5.29 14.29 -1.92
N GLU A 102 4.37 14.96 -2.62
CA GLU A 102 3.09 15.41 -2.06
C GLU A 102 2.27 14.23 -1.52
N LEU A 103 2.13 13.15 -2.28
CA LEU A 103 1.38 11.97 -1.82
C LEU A 103 2.02 11.34 -0.57
N VAL A 104 3.36 11.28 -0.51
CA VAL A 104 4.07 10.79 0.69
C VAL A 104 3.80 11.68 1.90
N ILE A 105 3.82 13.00 1.74
CA ILE A 105 3.51 13.95 2.83
C ILE A 105 2.09 13.72 3.34
N ILE A 106 1.12 13.62 2.43
CA ILE A 106 -0.29 13.42 2.77
C ILE A 106 -0.50 12.09 3.53
N LEU A 107 0.18 11.02 3.12
CA LEU A 107 0.02 9.70 3.74
C LEU A 107 0.86 9.51 5.01
N SER A 108 1.87 10.35 5.23
CA SER A 108 2.79 10.25 6.38
C SER A 108 2.10 10.18 7.76
N PRO A 109 0.98 10.90 8.03
CA PRO A 109 0.29 10.82 9.32
C PRO A 109 -0.36 9.46 9.60
N LEU A 110 -0.50 8.58 8.59
CA LEU A 110 -1.05 7.24 8.79
C LEU A 110 -0.04 6.29 9.45
N LYS A 111 1.27 6.51 9.26
CA LYS A 111 2.33 5.63 9.78
C LYS A 111 2.18 5.26 11.28
N PRO A 112 1.99 6.20 12.23
CA PRO A 112 1.84 5.86 13.65
C PRO A 112 0.60 5.03 13.97
N THR A 113 -0.37 4.94 13.05
CA THR A 113 -1.58 4.11 13.18
C THR A 113 -1.46 2.76 12.48
N ILE A 114 -0.28 2.43 11.94
CA ILE A 114 0.00 1.22 11.16
C ILE A 114 1.18 0.47 11.78
N VAL A 115 2.29 1.17 12.00
CA VAL A 115 3.50 0.60 12.59
C VAL A 115 3.25 0.30 14.07
N GLY A 116 3.65 -0.89 14.50
CA GLY A 116 3.56 -1.34 15.89
C GLY A 116 2.15 -1.61 16.42
N GLN A 117 1.11 -1.63 15.58
CA GLN A 117 -0.26 -1.98 15.97
C GLN A 117 -0.47 -3.47 16.19
#